data_AF-A0A7Z9MRW1-F1
#
_entry.id   AF-A0A7Z9MRW1-F1
#
_cell.length_a   1.000
_cell.length_b   1.000
_cell.length_c   1.000
_cell.angle_alpha   90.00
_cell.angle_beta   90.00
_cell.angle_gamma   90.00
#
_symmetry.space_group_name_H-M   'P 1'
#
loop_
_entity.id
_entity.type
_entity.pdbx_description
1 polymer ?
#
loop_
_entity_poly.entity_id
_entity_poly.type
_entity_poly.pdbx_seq_one_letter_code
_entity_poly.pdbx_strand_id
1 'polypeptide(L)'
;MFGFIAFGFKLIFAAIAGGALSYIPGEETQNHKIVETSLICIFGAAILGLTSQLHYGEYNIVTGIGILAVIMGIISISKNLDFVNRMVWLFSGVSGMIIGAGYIVQAILLVGLVYVILRNSEQLLNYFDQETEESDDSSIENVSD
;
A
#
# COMPACT_ATOMS: atom_id res chain seq x y z
N MET A 1 22.44 -9.82 -19.10
CA MET A 1 22.56 -10.48 -17.77
C MET A 1 22.41 -9.51 -16.60
N PHE A 2 23.07 -8.34 -16.61
CA PHE A 2 22.99 -7.38 -15.48
C PHE A 2 21.57 -6.90 -15.16
N GLY A 3 20.73 -6.63 -16.16
CA GLY A 3 19.32 -6.22 -15.94
C GLY A 3 18.48 -7.28 -15.22
N PHE A 4 18.70 -8.57 -15.50
CA PHE A 4 17.99 -9.67 -14.84
C PHE A 4 18.43 -9.83 -13.37
N ILE A 5 19.72 -9.66 -13.09
CA ILE A 5 20.26 -9.68 -11.72
C ILE A 5 19.73 -8.48 -10.92
N ALA A 6 19.74 -7.28 -11.52
CA ALA A 6 19.18 -6.08 -10.90
C ALA A 6 17.66 -6.23 -10.63
N PHE A 7 16.93 -6.88 -11.54
CA PHE A 7 15.53 -7.22 -11.33
C PHE A 7 15.33 -8.17 -10.13
N GLY A 8 16.18 -9.21 -10.01
CA GLY A 8 16.17 -10.09 -8.83
C GLY A 8 16.34 -9.33 -7.51
N PHE A 9 17.28 -8.37 -7.45
CA PHE A 9 17.44 -7.52 -6.26
C PHE A 9 16.21 -6.66 -5.97
N LYS A 10 15.55 -6.09 -6.99
CA LYS A 10 14.30 -5.34 -6.80
C LYS A 10 13.21 -6.21 -6.14
N LEU A 11 13.09 -7.48 -6.52
CA LEU A 11 12.12 -8.38 -5.90
C LEU A 11 12.46 -8.69 -4.44
N ILE A 12 13.74 -8.83 -4.10
CA ILE A 12 14.18 -9.01 -2.71
C ILE A 12 13.83 -7.77 -1.87
N PHE A 13 14.14 -6.56 -2.37
CA PHE A 13 13.76 -5.32 -1.68
C PHE A 13 12.25 -5.16 -1.55
N ALA A 14 11.49 -5.55 -2.56
CA ALA A 14 10.03 -5.54 -2.50
C ALA A 14 9.50 -6.49 -1.42
N ALA A 15 10.03 -7.71 -1.34
CA ALA A 15 9.66 -8.67 -0.29
C ALA A 15 9.89 -8.08 1.11
N ILE A 16 11.05 -7.48 1.35
CA ILE A 16 11.42 -6.86 2.63
C ILE A 16 10.49 -5.69 2.94
N ALA A 17 10.27 -4.80 1.98
CA ALA A 17 9.42 -3.62 2.13
C ALA A 17 7.95 -4.00 2.42
N GLY A 18 7.42 -5.00 1.71
CA GLY A 18 6.07 -5.50 1.92
C GLY A 18 5.90 -6.15 3.30
N GLY A 19 6.86 -6.98 3.71
CA GLY A 19 6.84 -7.58 5.04
C GLY A 19 6.94 -6.55 6.17
N ALA A 20 7.74 -5.50 5.99
CA ALA A 20 7.87 -4.42 6.96
C ALA A 20 6.56 -3.62 7.15
N LEU A 21 5.75 -3.48 6.09
CA LEU A 21 4.45 -2.79 6.14
C LEU A 21 3.43 -3.46 7.06
N SER A 22 3.48 -4.79 7.19
CA SER A 22 2.58 -5.56 8.07
C SER A 22 3.20 -5.93 9.40
N TYR A 23 4.45 -5.53 9.64
CA TYR A 23 5.11 -5.78 10.91
C TYR A 23 4.73 -4.69 11.92
N ILE A 24 3.97 -5.06 12.94
CA ILE A 24 3.64 -4.19 14.08
C ILE A 24 4.43 -4.70 15.30
N PRO A 25 5.49 -4.00 15.74
CA PRO A 25 6.26 -4.42 16.90
C PRO A 25 5.44 -4.30 18.19
N GLY A 26 5.29 -5.43 18.90
CA GLY A 26 4.58 -5.50 20.18
C GLY A 26 3.24 -6.25 20.13
N GLU A 27 2.72 -6.56 18.95
CA GLU A 27 1.52 -7.39 18.77
C GLU A 27 1.88 -8.82 18.31
N GLU A 28 0.99 -9.78 18.59
CA GLU A 28 1.12 -11.15 18.06
C GLU A 28 1.15 -11.08 16.53
N THR A 29 2.34 -11.30 15.98
CA THR A 29 2.56 -11.08 14.56
C THR A 29 1.93 -12.21 13.79
N GLN A 30 0.86 -11.91 13.05
CA GLN A 30 0.23 -12.89 12.18
C GLN A 30 1.12 -13.12 10.96
N ASN A 31 1.95 -14.15 11.01
CA ASN A 31 2.91 -14.51 9.96
C ASN A 31 2.27 -14.56 8.56
N HIS A 32 0.98 -14.92 8.46
CA HIS A 32 0.26 -14.92 7.18
C HIS A 32 0.16 -13.52 6.56
N LYS A 33 -0.10 -12.47 7.36
CA LYS A 33 -0.22 -11.09 6.88
C LYS A 33 1.10 -10.57 6.31
N ILE A 34 2.22 -10.88 6.97
CA ILE A 34 3.57 -10.52 6.49
C ILE A 34 3.83 -11.16 5.13
N VAL A 35 3.47 -12.44 4.97
CA VAL A 35 3.67 -13.17 3.71
C VAL A 35 2.77 -12.60 2.62
N GLU A 36 1.50 -12.33 2.90
CA GLU A 36 0.56 -11.73 1.94
C GLU A 36 1.04 -10.37 1.44
N THR A 37 1.43 -9.47 2.33
CA THR A 37 1.90 -8.15 1.92
C THR A 37 3.26 -8.19 1.25
N SER A 38 4.14 -9.12 1.63
CA SER A 38 5.37 -9.38 0.87
C SER A 38 5.06 -9.82 -0.57
N LEU A 39 4.11 -10.74 -0.75
CA LEU A 39 3.70 -11.23 -2.08
C LEU A 39 3.08 -10.14 -2.94
N ILE A 40 2.25 -9.27 -2.35
CA ILE A 40 1.63 -8.14 -3.07
C ILE A 40 2.70 -7.12 -3.51
N CYS A 41 3.68 -6.85 -2.65
CA CYS A 41 4.79 -5.96 -2.98
C CYS A 41 5.64 -6.55 -4.11
N ILE A 42 5.96 -7.85 -4.03
CA ILE A 42 6.65 -8.58 -5.12
C ILE A 42 5.84 -8.52 -6.41
N PHE A 43 4.53 -8.73 -6.34
CA PHE A 43 3.64 -8.67 -7.50
C PHE A 43 3.69 -7.29 -8.18
N GLY A 44 3.55 -6.20 -7.41
CA GLY A 44 3.67 -4.84 -7.93
C GLY A 44 5.05 -4.56 -8.55
N ALA A 45 6.12 -5.00 -7.89
CA ALA A 45 7.49 -4.84 -8.36
C ALA A 45 7.78 -5.63 -9.63
N ALA A 46 7.26 -6.85 -9.72
CA ALA A 46 7.43 -7.72 -10.87
C ALA A 46 6.72 -7.14 -12.09
N ILE A 47 5.44 -6.77 -11.96
CA ILE A 47 4.68 -6.21 -13.08
C ILE A 47 5.33 -4.91 -13.57
N LEU A 48 5.62 -3.95 -12.67
CA LEU A 48 6.21 -2.68 -13.12
C LEU A 48 7.66 -2.82 -13.59
N GLY A 49 8.42 -3.70 -12.95
CA GLY A 49 9.80 -4.01 -13.35
C GLY A 49 9.88 -4.70 -14.71
N LEU A 50 8.87 -5.50 -15.09
CA LEU A 50 8.79 -6.14 -16.40
C LEU A 50 8.28 -5.17 -17.47
N THR A 51 7.20 -4.42 -17.19
CA THR A 51 6.63 -3.50 -18.17
C THR A 51 7.58 -2.34 -18.49
N SER A 52 8.38 -1.90 -17.53
CA SER A 52 9.45 -0.92 -17.77
C SER A 52 10.62 -1.45 -18.61
N GLN A 53 10.87 -2.77 -18.59
CA GLN A 53 11.87 -3.41 -19.46
C GLN A 53 11.35 -3.66 -20.88
N LEU A 54 10.03 -3.86 -21.03
CA LEU A 54 9.36 -4.09 -22.31
C LEU A 54 9.08 -2.79 -23.08
N HIS A 55 9.90 -1.76 -22.90
CA HIS A 55 9.72 -0.46 -23.55
C HIS A 55 9.86 -0.59 -25.08
N TYR A 56 8.76 -0.42 -25.81
CA TYR A 56 8.73 -0.36 -27.27
C TYR A 56 8.29 1.05 -27.72
N GLY A 57 9.22 1.86 -28.22
CA GLY A 57 8.94 3.21 -28.76
C GLY A 57 8.96 4.34 -27.73
N GLU A 58 8.47 5.54 -28.11
CA GLU A 58 8.50 6.77 -27.29
C GLU A 58 7.35 6.86 -26.26
N TYR A 59 6.38 5.95 -26.29
CA TYR A 59 5.18 6.02 -25.45
C TYR A 59 5.20 4.96 -24.33
N ASN A 60 5.08 5.43 -23.08
CA ASN A 60 5.05 4.61 -21.86
C ASN A 60 3.72 3.84 -21.62
N ILE A 61 3.01 3.46 -22.69
CA ILE A 61 1.67 2.84 -22.60
C ILE A 61 1.72 1.51 -21.84
N VAL A 62 2.74 0.68 -22.09
CA VAL A 62 2.92 -0.64 -21.45
C VAL A 62 3.10 -0.48 -19.93
N THR A 63 3.86 0.53 -19.51
CA THR A 63 4.05 0.88 -18.10
C THR A 63 2.72 1.30 -17.46
N GLY A 64 1.94 2.15 -18.13
CA GLY A 64 0.62 2.59 -17.67
C GLY A 64 -0.37 1.44 -17.51
N ILE A 65 -0.41 0.51 -18.47
CA ILE A 65 -1.22 -0.72 -18.38
C ILE A 65 -0.76 -1.57 -17.20
N GLY A 66 0.55 -1.69 -16.98
CA GLY A 66 1.11 -2.40 -15.83
C GLY A 66 0.63 -1.84 -14.49
N ILE A 67 0.65 -0.51 -14.33
CA ILE A 67 0.16 0.17 -13.12
C ILE A 67 -1.34 -0.13 -12.92
N LEU A 68 -2.16 0.02 -13.96
CA LEU A 68 -3.58 -0.25 -13.88
C LEU A 68 -3.87 -1.71 -13.53
N ALA A 69 -3.14 -2.66 -14.11
CA ALA A 69 -3.29 -4.08 -13.83
C ALA A 69 -2.99 -4.42 -12.36
N VAL A 70 -1.93 -3.84 -11.77
CA VAL A 70 -1.60 -4.04 -10.36
C VAL A 70 -2.69 -3.45 -9.46
N ILE A 71 -3.10 -2.20 -9.69
CA ILE A 71 -4.13 -1.53 -8.87
C ILE A 71 -5.44 -2.30 -8.93
N MET A 72 -5.90 -2.68 -10.12
CA MET A 72 -7.15 -3.41 -10.30
C MET A 72 -7.07 -4.81 -9.68
N GLY A 73 -5.92 -5.50 -9.83
CA GLY A 73 -5.68 -6.79 -9.20
C GLY A 73 -5.78 -6.73 -7.69
N ILE A 74 -5.13 -5.74 -7.05
CA ILE A 74 -5.19 -5.56 -5.60
C ILE A 74 -6.61 -5.24 -5.16
N ILE A 75 -7.29 -4.29 -5.81
CA ILE A 75 -8.69 -3.94 -5.48
C ILE A 75 -9.61 -5.17 -5.55
N SER A 76 -9.43 -6.02 -6.57
CA SER A 76 -10.24 -7.22 -6.73
C SER A 76 -10.00 -8.25 -5.63
N ILE A 77 -8.74 -8.48 -5.25
CA ILE A 77 -8.41 -9.48 -4.23
C ILE A 77 -8.74 -8.95 -2.83
N SER A 78 -8.58 -7.64 -2.59
CA SER A 78 -8.80 -7.01 -1.29
C SER A 78 -10.26 -6.63 -1.01
N LYS A 79 -11.22 -7.01 -1.86
CA LYS A 79 -12.61 -6.49 -1.82
C LYS A 79 -13.34 -6.83 -0.51
N ASN A 80 -12.98 -7.95 0.12
CA ASN A 80 -13.64 -8.46 1.33
C ASN A 80 -12.83 -8.18 2.61
N LEU A 81 -11.72 -7.44 2.51
CA LEU A 81 -10.91 -7.05 3.67
C LEU A 81 -11.53 -5.81 4.34
N ASP A 82 -11.30 -5.69 5.65
CA ASP A 82 -11.50 -4.45 6.39
C ASP A 82 -10.68 -3.31 5.81
N PHE A 83 -11.11 -2.07 6.08
CA PHE A 83 -10.52 -0.87 5.49
C PHE A 83 -9.02 -0.78 5.74
N VAL A 84 -8.55 -1.06 6.96
CA VAL A 84 -7.14 -0.96 7.33
C VAL A 84 -6.32 -1.99 6.56
N ASN A 85 -6.67 -3.28 6.61
CA ASN A 85 -5.95 -4.32 5.88
C ASN A 85 -5.96 -4.05 4.37
N ARG A 86 -7.08 -3.57 3.81
CA ARG A 86 -7.17 -3.16 2.40
C ARG A 86 -6.19 -2.02 2.06
N MET A 87 -6.05 -1.03 2.94
CA MET A 87 -5.08 0.05 2.76
C MET A 87 -3.64 -0.45 2.83
N VAL A 88 -3.31 -1.36 3.76
CA VAL A 88 -1.97 -1.98 3.82
C VAL A 88 -1.65 -2.72 2.52
N TRP A 89 -2.61 -3.46 1.96
CA TRP A 89 -2.45 -4.18 0.70
C TRP A 89 -2.23 -3.24 -0.49
N LEU A 90 -2.99 -2.14 -0.57
CA LEU A 90 -2.80 -1.11 -1.59
C LEU A 90 -1.42 -0.46 -1.50
N PHE A 91 -1.00 -0.03 -0.31
CA PHE A 91 0.30 0.59 -0.10
C PHE A 91 1.46 -0.38 -0.31
N SER A 92 1.28 -1.65 0.01
CA SER A 92 2.24 -2.70 -0.34
C SER A 92 2.42 -2.80 -1.86
N GLY A 93 1.32 -2.85 -2.61
CA GLY A 93 1.38 -2.88 -4.07
C GLY A 93 2.03 -1.64 -4.69
N VAL A 94 1.70 -0.46 -4.16
CA VAL A 94 2.30 0.82 -4.60
C VAL A 94 3.81 0.85 -4.28
N SER A 95 4.21 0.42 -3.08
CA SER A 95 5.63 0.32 -2.71
C SER A 95 6.37 -0.64 -3.64
N GLY A 96 5.76 -1.79 -3.93
CA GLY A 96 6.26 -2.76 -4.89
C GLY A 96 6.48 -2.14 -6.27
N MET A 97 5.46 -1.47 -6.79
CA MET A 97 5.54 -0.76 -8.06
C MET A 97 6.71 0.24 -8.08
N ILE A 98 6.84 1.11 -7.06
CA ILE A 98 7.94 2.10 -6.97
C ILE A 98 9.32 1.40 -6.99
N ILE A 99 9.47 0.27 -6.28
CA ILE A 99 10.70 -0.54 -6.30
C ILE A 99 10.93 -1.15 -7.69
N GLY A 100 9.88 -1.66 -8.33
CA GLY A 100 9.91 -2.20 -9.70
C GLY A 100 10.42 -1.17 -10.71
N ALA A 101 9.96 0.09 -10.61
CA ALA A 101 10.46 1.21 -11.40
C ALA A 101 11.92 1.58 -11.09
N GLY A 102 12.47 1.15 -9.96
CA GLY A 102 13.87 1.36 -9.56
C GLY A 102 14.08 2.43 -8.49
N TYR A 103 13.02 2.99 -7.92
CA TYR A 103 13.11 4.06 -6.92
C TYR A 103 13.11 3.54 -5.48
N ILE A 104 14.13 2.78 -5.11
CA ILE A 104 14.20 2.08 -3.81
C ILE A 104 14.10 3.06 -2.63
N VAL A 105 14.80 4.20 -2.67
CA VAL A 105 14.78 5.19 -1.59
C VAL A 105 13.38 5.79 -1.40
N GLN A 106 12.66 6.05 -2.49
CA GLN A 106 11.29 6.58 -2.43
C GLN A 106 10.34 5.55 -1.82
N ALA A 107 10.52 4.27 -2.15
CA ALA A 107 9.74 3.20 -1.55
C ALA A 107 9.99 3.07 -0.04
N ILE A 108 11.25 3.21 0.42
CA ILE A 108 11.57 3.19 1.85
C ILE A 108 10.88 4.36 2.58
N LEU A 109 10.91 5.56 2.00
CA LEU A 109 10.22 6.72 2.56
C LEU A 109 8.70 6.48 2.64
N LEU A 110 8.10 5.90 1.60
CA LEU A 110 6.69 5.55 1.59
C LEU A 110 6.34 4.52 2.67
N VAL A 111 7.12 3.43 2.76
CA VAL A 111 6.93 2.39 3.78
C VAL A 111 7.02 2.99 5.19
N GLY A 112 8.02 3.84 5.44
CA GLY A 112 8.16 4.54 6.72
C GLY A 112 6.98 5.47 7.03
N LEU A 113 6.50 6.22 6.04
CA LEU A 113 5.32 7.08 6.18
C LEU A 113 4.07 6.26 6.53
N VAL A 114 3.79 5.20 5.76
CA VAL A 114 2.61 4.35 5.97
C VAL A 114 2.69 3.67 7.32
N TYR A 115 3.88 3.22 7.73
CA TYR A 115 4.10 2.64 9.06
C TYR A 115 3.76 3.64 10.18
N VAL A 116 4.17 4.90 10.06
CA VAL A 116 3.81 5.95 11.04
C VAL A 116 2.30 6.18 11.06
N ILE A 117 1.64 6.20 9.91
CA ILE A 117 0.19 6.39 9.82
C ILE A 117 -0.55 5.22 10.48
N LEU A 118 -0.18 3.97 10.15
CA LEU A 118 -0.79 2.77 10.72
C LEU A 118 -0.58 2.68 12.24
N ARG A 119 0.59 3.10 12.74
CA ARG A 119 0.85 3.10 14.18
C ARG A 119 -0.04 4.08 14.95
N ASN A 120 -0.42 5.20 14.33
CA ASN A 120 -1.26 6.20 14.95
C ASN A 120 -2.72 6.11 14.48
N SER A 121 -3.10 5.06 13.73
CA SER A 121 -4.39 5.02 13.04
C SER A 121 -5.57 4.96 14.00
N GLU A 122 -5.44 4.31 15.17
CA GLU A 122 -6.51 4.31 16.17
C GLU A 122 -6.82 5.73 16.69
N GLN A 123 -5.78 6.52 16.94
CA GLN A 123 -5.95 7.92 17.37
C GLN A 123 -6.53 8.77 16.23
N LEU A 124 -6.06 8.57 15.00
CA LEU A 124 -6.53 9.32 13.83
C LEU A 124 -7.98 8.96 13.44
N LEU A 125 -8.37 7.69 13.55
CA LEU A 125 -9.73 7.25 13.27
C LEU A 125 -10.71 7.78 14.33
N ASN A 126 -10.32 7.80 15.61
CA ASN A 126 -11.13 8.44 16.65
C ASN A 126 -11.36 9.93 16.40
N TYR A 127 -10.42 10.64 15.78
CA TYR A 127 -10.61 12.04 15.39
C TYR A 127 -11.65 12.21 14.26
N PHE A 128 -11.73 11.25 13.33
CA PHE A 128 -12.73 11.29 12.25
C PHE A 128 -14.12 10.84 12.73
N ASP A 129 -14.21 9.88 13.66
CA ASP A 129 -15.47 9.49 14.29
C ASP A 129 -16.03 10.62 15.18
N GLN A 130 -15.15 11.35 15.88
CA GLN A 130 -15.56 12.46 16.75
C GLN A 130 -16.22 13.62 15.97
N GLU A 131 -15.75 13.93 14.75
CA GLU A 131 -16.43 14.92 13.89
C GLU A 131 -17.79 14.44 13.37
N THR A 132 -18.08 13.15 13.43
CA THR A 132 -19.36 12.57 12.97
C THR A 132 -20.41 12.57 14.09
N GLU A 133 -20.01 12.44 15.36
CA GLU A 133 -20.93 12.45 16.51
C GLU A 133 -21.26 13.88 17.04
N GLU A 134 -20.43 14.88 16.76
CA GLU A 134 -20.65 16.27 17.26
C GLU A 134 -21.63 17.10 16.39
N SER A 135 -22.27 16.48 15.39
CA SER A 135 -23.19 17.14 14.45
C SER A 135 -24.67 17.09 14.83
N ASP A 136 -25.09 16.29 15.82
CA ASP A 136 -26.51 15.95 16.00
C ASP A 136 -27.16 16.37 17.33
N ASP A 137 -26.49 17.12 18.22
CA ASP A 137 -27.09 17.50 19.51
C ASP A 137 -26.95 18.98 19.93
N SER A 138 -26.86 19.90 18.96
CA SER A 138 -26.88 21.34 19.29
C SER A 138 -27.76 22.19 18.37
N SER A 139 -29.06 21.88 18.27
CA SER A 139 -30.06 22.92 17.99
C SER A 139 -31.50 22.39 18.07
N ILE A 140 -32.16 22.69 19.18
CA ILE A 140 -33.49 23.31 19.33
C ILE A 140 -34.03 22.84 20.69
N GLU A 141 -33.48 23.41 21.76
CA GLU A 141 -34.20 23.46 23.02
C GLU A 141 -35.32 24.49 22.83
N ASN A 142 -36.54 23.96 22.81
CA ASN A 142 -37.78 24.69 22.64
C ASN A 142 -37.92 25.78 23.72
N VAL A 143 -37.68 27.05 23.37
CA VAL A 143 -38.11 28.18 24.20
C VAL A 143 -39.57 28.45 23.90
N SER A 144 -40.44 27.72 24.60
CA SER A 144 -41.83 28.11 24.84
C SER A 144 -41.94 28.59 26.28
N ASP A 145 -41.97 29.90 26.49
CA ASP A 145 -42.85 30.63 27.44
C ASP A 145 -42.66 32.16 27.29
#